data_AF-A0A951ESD2-F1
#
_entry.id   AF-A0A951ESD2-F1
#
_cell.length_a   1.000
_cell.length_b   1.000
_cell.length_c   1.000
_cell.angle_alpha   90.00
_cell.angle_beta   90.00
_cell.angle_gamma   90.00
#
_symmetry.space_group_name_H-M   'P 1'
#
loop_
_entity.id
_entity.type
_entity.pdbx_description
1 polymer ?
#
loop_
_entity_poly.entity_id
_entity_poly.type
_entity_poly.pdbx_seq_one_letter_code
_entity_poly.pdbx_strand_id
1 'polypeptide(L)'
;PKNQAAEFGVIGTTEDGHVQAFYEKNPEAPTMPGDPMRVHASMGNYIFSTRTLLRLLHDDAANPESSHDFGKDILPRLAGNSEIYAYDFQTNRIPGELPDAVPYWRDVGTLDSYYEANIDLRSVNPCLNLYNRQWPVRSTSYTDPPAKFTFDEEARRGQAIDSIVSEGSILSGGVVRNSVLGRNCRVHAGALVEESVLLDNCDIGRRAKIRRAILDKNVRVPEDACIGYDLEHDRRFHHVTESGIVVVEGNRTPVEIGDLAV
;
A
#
# COMPACT_ATOMS: atom_id res chain seq x y z
N PRO A 1 13.51 7.59 -8.56
CA PRO A 1 14.80 7.38 -9.27
C PRO A 1 14.57 7.28 -10.78
N LYS A 2 15.55 7.64 -11.64
CA LYS A 2 15.34 7.66 -13.09
C LYS A 2 14.93 6.29 -13.67
N ASN A 3 15.46 5.19 -13.14
CA ASN A 3 15.13 3.83 -13.57
C ASN A 3 13.68 3.39 -13.27
N GLN A 4 12.95 4.14 -12.43
CA GLN A 4 11.52 3.90 -12.13
C GLN A 4 10.60 4.85 -12.91
N ALA A 5 11.16 5.72 -13.77
CA ALA A 5 10.38 6.76 -14.47
C ALA A 5 9.27 6.20 -15.36
N ALA A 6 9.42 4.98 -15.89
CA ALA A 6 8.44 4.35 -16.77
C ALA A 6 7.10 4.02 -16.07
N GLU A 7 7.08 3.99 -14.74
CA GLU A 7 5.88 3.71 -13.94
C GLU A 7 5.02 4.97 -13.73
N PHE A 8 5.59 6.16 -13.95
CA PHE A 8 4.97 7.45 -13.59
C PHE A 8 4.86 8.41 -14.77
N GLY A 9 4.00 9.42 -14.63
CA GLY A 9 4.05 10.62 -15.46
C GLY A 9 5.21 11.52 -15.02
N VAL A 10 6.21 11.73 -15.88
CA VAL A 10 7.35 12.60 -15.57
C VAL A 10 7.07 14.03 -16.01
N ILE A 11 7.39 15.00 -15.15
CA ILE A 11 7.19 16.42 -15.37
C ILE A 11 8.54 17.05 -15.76
N GLY A 12 8.60 17.69 -16.92
CA GLY A 12 9.73 18.53 -17.32
C GLY A 12 9.52 19.96 -16.84
N THR A 13 10.45 20.49 -16.03
CA THR A 13 10.34 21.82 -15.45
C THR A 13 11.55 22.70 -15.76
N THR A 14 11.34 24.01 -15.74
CA THR A 14 12.40 25.02 -15.63
C THR A 14 12.97 25.07 -14.21
N GLU A 15 14.02 25.89 -14.00
CA GLU A 15 14.63 26.12 -12.67
C GLU A 15 13.67 26.78 -11.67
N ASP A 16 12.75 27.64 -12.14
CA ASP A 16 11.70 28.28 -11.33
C ASP A 16 10.46 27.40 -11.13
N GLY A 17 10.50 26.14 -11.60
CA GLY A 17 9.46 25.14 -11.40
C GLY A 17 8.28 25.23 -12.37
N HIS A 18 8.34 26.08 -13.39
CA HIS A 18 7.33 26.14 -14.46
C HIS A 18 7.35 24.84 -15.28
N VAL A 19 6.17 24.28 -15.52
CA VAL A 19 6.02 23.00 -16.22
C VAL A 19 6.01 23.21 -17.72
N GLN A 20 7.05 22.70 -18.39
CA GLN A 20 7.22 22.79 -19.84
C GLN A 20 6.66 21.59 -20.58
N ALA A 21 6.72 20.40 -19.98
CA ALA A 21 6.30 19.16 -20.64
C ALA A 21 5.83 18.11 -19.63
N PHE A 22 4.96 17.21 -20.10
CA PHE A 22 4.59 15.98 -19.41
C PHE A 22 4.95 14.79 -20.28
N TYR A 23 5.58 13.79 -19.66
CA TYR A 23 6.02 12.55 -20.30
C TYR A 23 5.37 11.36 -19.58
N GLU A 24 4.22 10.93 -20.07
CA GLU A 24 3.46 9.83 -19.46
C GLU A 24 4.16 8.48 -19.72
N LYS A 25 4.55 7.78 -18.65
CA LYS A 25 5.14 6.42 -18.68
C LYS A 25 6.28 6.27 -19.68
N ASN A 26 7.14 7.29 -19.76
CA ASN A 26 8.23 7.34 -20.72
C ASN A 26 9.59 7.04 -20.04
N PRO A 27 10.24 5.91 -20.36
CA PRO A 27 11.55 5.57 -19.79
C PRO A 27 12.65 6.56 -20.20
N GLU A 28 12.50 7.29 -21.30
CA GLU A 28 13.45 8.27 -21.83
C GLU A 28 13.16 9.71 -21.36
N ALA A 29 12.21 9.89 -20.42
CA ALA A 29 11.88 11.22 -19.91
C ALA A 29 13.14 11.97 -19.35
N PRO A 30 13.24 13.29 -19.50
CA PRO A 30 14.39 14.03 -18.99
C PRO A 30 14.51 13.92 -17.47
N THR A 31 15.74 14.00 -16.97
CA THR A 31 16.04 14.08 -15.54
C THR A 31 15.75 15.48 -15.02
N MET A 32 15.72 15.62 -13.70
CA MET A 32 15.58 16.92 -13.06
C MET A 32 16.75 17.84 -13.44
N PRO A 33 16.50 19.15 -13.60
CA PRO A 33 17.57 20.14 -13.69
C PRO A 33 18.52 20.02 -12.48
N GLY A 34 19.82 19.83 -12.73
CA GLY A 34 20.83 19.72 -11.68
C GLY A 34 20.96 18.35 -10.99
N ASP A 35 20.11 17.36 -11.30
CA ASP A 35 20.22 15.99 -10.76
C ASP A 35 20.02 14.93 -11.86
N PRO A 36 21.10 14.32 -12.39
CA PRO A 36 21.01 13.34 -13.47
C PRO A 36 20.47 11.96 -13.04
N MET A 37 20.22 11.74 -11.74
CA MET A 37 19.78 10.45 -11.22
C MET A 37 18.28 10.43 -10.89
N ARG A 38 17.62 11.58 -10.93
CA ARG A 38 16.22 11.74 -10.49
C ARG A 38 15.36 12.41 -11.55
N VAL A 39 14.05 12.21 -11.40
CA VAL A 39 13.00 12.77 -12.25
C VAL A 39 11.94 13.39 -11.34
N HIS A 40 11.24 14.42 -11.81
CA HIS A 40 10.01 14.85 -11.17
C HIS A 40 8.88 13.90 -11.59
N ALA A 41 8.48 13.00 -10.69
CA ALA A 41 7.34 12.13 -10.90
C ALA A 41 6.06 12.82 -10.41
N SER A 42 5.03 12.86 -11.27
CA SER A 42 3.70 13.34 -10.90
C SER A 42 3.04 12.39 -9.92
N MET A 43 2.49 12.93 -8.84
CA MET A 43 1.76 12.16 -7.83
C MET A 43 0.25 12.05 -8.12
N GLY A 44 -0.24 12.63 -9.21
CA GLY A 44 -1.69 12.69 -9.51
C GLY A 44 -2.47 13.71 -8.67
N ASN A 45 -1.79 14.62 -7.98
CA ASN A 45 -2.42 15.69 -7.19
C ASN A 45 -2.35 17.01 -7.97
N TYR A 46 -3.51 17.58 -8.29
CA TYR A 46 -3.59 18.81 -9.08
C TYR A 46 -4.44 19.86 -8.36
N ILE A 47 -3.91 21.08 -8.27
CA ILE A 47 -4.61 22.22 -7.68
C ILE A 47 -4.95 23.20 -8.79
N PHE A 48 -6.23 23.50 -8.93
CA PHE A 48 -6.73 24.44 -9.91
C PHE A 48 -7.62 25.48 -9.25
N SER A 49 -7.68 26.68 -9.83
CA SER A 49 -8.83 27.55 -9.59
C SER A 49 -10.08 26.87 -10.19
N THR A 50 -11.21 26.91 -9.48
CA THR A 50 -12.45 26.25 -9.92
C THR A 50 -12.87 26.68 -11.33
N ARG A 51 -12.75 27.98 -11.64
CA ARG A 51 -13.10 28.52 -12.96
C ARG A 51 -12.21 27.94 -14.07
N THR A 52 -10.90 27.84 -13.83
CA THR A 52 -9.97 27.25 -14.79
C THR A 52 -10.32 25.79 -15.02
N LEU A 53 -10.53 25.02 -13.95
CA LEU A 53 -10.85 23.60 -14.03
C LEU A 53 -12.12 23.34 -14.85
N LEU A 54 -13.22 24.06 -14.57
CA LEU A 54 -14.47 23.89 -15.30
C LEU A 54 -14.32 24.19 -16.79
N ARG A 55 -13.60 25.25 -17.16
CA ARG A 55 -13.34 25.55 -18.57
C ARG A 55 -12.58 24.41 -19.24
N LEU A 56 -11.51 23.92 -18.62
CA LEU A 56 -10.69 22.84 -19.18
C LEU A 56 -11.50 21.56 -19.39
N LEU A 57 -12.37 21.22 -18.44
CA LEU A 57 -13.24 20.05 -18.54
C LEU A 57 -14.30 20.21 -19.63
N HIS A 58 -14.88 21.40 -19.80
CA HIS A 58 -15.82 21.65 -20.91
C HIS A 58 -15.14 21.59 -22.27
N ASP A 59 -13.96 22.20 -22.40
CA ASP A 59 -13.17 22.18 -23.64
C ASP A 59 -12.72 20.75 -23.98
N ASP A 60 -12.38 19.95 -22.98
CA ASP A 60 -12.02 18.53 -23.16
C ASP A 60 -13.22 17.66 -23.53
N ALA A 61 -14.37 17.84 -22.85
CA ALA A 61 -15.60 17.11 -23.16
C ALA A 61 -16.14 17.39 -24.57
N ALA A 62 -15.87 18.59 -25.10
CA ALA A 62 -16.23 18.96 -26.46
C ALA A 62 -15.25 18.41 -27.54
N ASN A 63 -14.10 17.86 -27.13
CA ASN A 63 -13.09 17.33 -28.04
C ASN A 63 -13.32 15.83 -28.29
N PRO A 64 -13.75 15.41 -29.49
CA PRO A 64 -14.02 14.00 -29.78
C PRO A 64 -12.76 13.12 -29.84
N GLU A 65 -11.57 13.72 -29.96
CA GLU A 65 -10.29 12.99 -30.00
C GLU A 65 -9.68 12.79 -28.61
N SER A 66 -10.31 13.35 -27.56
CA SER A 66 -9.81 13.21 -26.18
C SER A 66 -10.09 11.82 -25.63
N SER A 67 -9.16 11.29 -24.83
CA SER A 67 -9.41 10.11 -23.99
C SER A 67 -10.05 10.44 -22.63
N HIS A 68 -10.34 11.72 -22.40
CA HIS A 68 -10.92 12.27 -21.17
C HIS A 68 -10.10 12.00 -19.91
N ASP A 69 -8.77 12.11 -20.04
CA ASP A 69 -7.80 11.89 -18.97
C ASP A 69 -6.94 13.14 -18.70
N PHE A 70 -6.67 13.42 -17.42
CA PHE A 70 -5.85 14.58 -17.04
C PHE A 70 -4.41 14.47 -17.54
N GLY A 71 -3.77 13.32 -17.35
CA GLY A 71 -2.37 13.10 -17.68
C GLY A 71 -2.12 12.96 -19.18
N LYS A 72 -3.10 12.45 -19.94
CA LYS A 72 -2.97 12.25 -21.39
C LYS A 72 -3.48 13.40 -22.23
N ASP A 73 -4.56 14.06 -21.81
CA ASP A 73 -5.26 15.04 -22.65
C ASP A 73 -5.14 16.46 -22.09
N ILE A 74 -5.50 16.68 -20.82
CA ILE A 74 -5.62 18.04 -20.28
C ILE A 74 -4.25 18.68 -20.00
N LEU A 75 -3.42 18.03 -19.19
CA LEU A 75 -2.13 18.57 -18.72
C LEU A 75 -1.12 18.75 -19.87
N PRO A 76 -0.95 17.80 -20.81
CA PRO A 76 -0.02 17.98 -21.92
C PRO A 76 -0.34 19.18 -22.81
N ARG A 77 -1.62 19.51 -23.03
CA ARG A 77 -2.01 20.70 -23.81
C ARG A 77 -1.65 22.02 -23.12
N LEU A 78 -1.66 22.03 -21.79
CA LEU A 78 -1.40 23.22 -21.00
C LEU A 78 0.09 23.44 -20.72
N ALA A 79 0.88 22.38 -20.72
CA ALA A 79 2.32 22.43 -20.50
C ALA A 79 2.99 23.39 -21.49
N GLY A 80 3.84 24.30 -20.99
CA GLY A 80 4.49 25.34 -21.79
C GLY A 80 3.56 26.47 -22.30
N ASN A 81 2.24 26.28 -22.30
CA ASN A 81 1.25 27.23 -22.80
C ASN A 81 0.44 27.93 -21.70
N SER A 82 0.63 27.53 -20.45
CA SER A 82 -0.12 28.03 -19.30
C SER A 82 0.77 28.10 -18.06
N GLU A 83 0.34 28.90 -17.08
CA GLU A 83 1.00 29.05 -15.78
C GLU A 83 0.75 27.81 -14.91
N ILE A 84 1.48 26.74 -15.19
CA ILE A 84 1.50 25.49 -14.42
C ILE A 84 2.86 25.40 -13.73
N TYR A 85 2.83 25.11 -12.44
CA TYR A 85 4.03 24.98 -11.63
C TYR A 85 4.03 23.64 -10.89
N ALA A 86 5.21 23.03 -10.79
CA ALA A 86 5.40 21.84 -9.99
C ALA A 86 5.47 22.21 -8.51
N TYR A 87 4.73 21.48 -7.68
CA TYR A 87 4.85 21.55 -6.22
C TYR A 87 5.75 20.42 -5.73
N ASP A 88 6.85 20.77 -5.07
CA ASP A 88 7.78 19.77 -4.54
C ASP A 88 7.27 19.18 -3.22
N PHE A 89 6.80 17.94 -3.29
CA PHE A 89 6.36 17.15 -2.14
C PHE A 89 7.43 17.03 -1.05
N GLN A 90 8.73 17.08 -1.39
CA GLN A 90 9.82 16.97 -0.43
C GLN A 90 9.87 18.16 0.54
N THR A 91 9.26 19.28 0.17
CA THR A 91 9.19 20.49 0.99
C THR A 91 8.07 20.46 2.03
N ASN A 92 7.21 19.43 1.98
CA ASN A 92 6.13 19.28 2.96
C ASN A 92 6.66 19.25 4.40
N ARG A 93 5.83 19.77 5.31
CA ARG A 93 6.07 19.75 6.74
C ARG A 93 4.82 19.20 7.41
N ILE A 94 4.93 18.00 7.95
CA ILE A 94 3.84 17.34 8.66
C ILE A 94 4.00 17.59 10.16
N PRO A 95 3.00 18.19 10.84
CA PRO A 95 3.03 18.39 12.28
C PRO A 95 3.32 17.07 13.01
N GLY A 96 4.27 17.10 13.95
CA GLY A 96 4.66 15.92 14.75
C GLY A 96 5.73 15.03 14.13
N GLU A 97 6.14 15.25 12.88
CA GLU A 97 7.33 14.60 12.30
C GLU A 97 8.62 15.32 12.70
N LEU A 98 9.75 14.60 12.57
CA LEU A 98 11.08 15.21 12.78
C LEU A 98 11.36 16.23 11.68
N PRO A 99 12.11 17.33 11.97
CA PRO A 99 12.42 18.35 10.97
C PRO A 99 13.15 17.84 9.71
N ASP A 100 13.90 16.75 9.86
CA ASP A 100 14.67 16.06 8.81
C ASP A 100 14.03 14.73 8.37
N ALA A 101 12.77 14.49 8.75
CA ALA A 101 12.03 13.33 8.28
C ALA A 101 11.93 13.36 6.75
N VAL A 102 12.26 12.22 6.13
CA VAL A 102 12.08 12.04 4.69
C VAL A 102 10.58 11.85 4.43
N PRO A 103 9.93 12.69 3.59
CA PRO A 103 8.51 12.55 3.32
C PRO A 103 8.16 11.17 2.78
N TYR A 104 7.18 10.53 3.43
CA TYR A 104 6.76 9.19 3.07
C TYR A 104 5.73 9.21 1.95
N TRP A 105 6.06 8.56 0.85
CA TRP A 105 5.12 8.25 -0.22
C TRP A 105 5.44 6.86 -0.79
N ARG A 106 4.39 6.09 -1.07
CA ARG A 106 4.46 4.76 -1.66
C ARG A 106 3.33 4.60 -2.66
N ASP A 107 3.68 4.12 -3.86
CA ASP A 107 2.71 3.58 -4.80
C ASP A 107 2.59 2.06 -4.58
N VAL A 108 1.45 1.65 -4.04
CA VAL A 108 1.15 0.24 -3.76
C VAL A 108 0.51 -0.44 -4.99
N GLY A 109 1.06 -0.18 -6.17
CA GLY A 109 0.59 -0.71 -7.46
C GLY A 109 0.96 -2.17 -7.74
N THR A 110 1.87 -2.78 -6.96
CA THR A 110 2.25 -4.20 -7.09
C THR A 110 2.05 -4.93 -5.76
N LEU A 111 1.94 -6.26 -5.82
CA LEU A 111 1.82 -7.09 -4.61
C LEU A 111 3.06 -6.98 -3.72
N ASP A 112 4.24 -6.88 -4.34
CA ASP A 112 5.50 -6.63 -3.67
C ASP A 112 5.51 -5.28 -2.94
N SER A 113 5.14 -4.18 -3.63
CA SER A 113 5.13 -2.86 -2.97
C SER A 113 4.06 -2.76 -1.89
N TYR A 114 2.92 -3.44 -2.06
CA TYR A 114 1.91 -3.60 -1.01
C TYR A 114 2.44 -4.36 0.21
N TYR A 115 3.11 -5.49 0.01
CA TYR A 115 3.69 -6.29 1.08
C TYR A 115 4.76 -5.50 1.85
N GLU A 116 5.73 -4.92 1.14
CA GLU A 116 6.82 -4.16 1.76
C GLU A 116 6.29 -2.95 2.55
N ALA A 117 5.32 -2.21 2.00
CA ALA A 117 4.72 -1.08 2.70
C ALA A 117 4.03 -1.47 4.03
N ASN A 118 3.44 -2.67 4.11
CA ASN A 118 2.85 -3.17 5.34
C ASN A 118 3.93 -3.66 6.32
N ILE A 119 4.87 -4.47 5.84
CA ILE A 119 5.95 -5.05 6.66
C ILE A 119 6.84 -3.94 7.24
N ASP A 120 7.07 -2.84 6.53
CA ASP A 120 7.82 -1.66 7.01
C ASP A 120 7.24 -1.08 8.30
N LEU A 121 5.93 -1.19 8.54
CA LEU A 121 5.26 -0.61 9.72
C LEU A 121 5.73 -1.21 11.04
N ARG A 122 6.23 -2.46 11.03
CA ARG A 122 6.69 -3.15 12.24
C ARG A 122 8.10 -2.73 12.69
N SER A 123 8.81 -1.97 11.84
CA SER A 123 10.14 -1.47 12.17
C SER A 123 10.12 -0.66 13.46
N VAL A 124 11.22 -0.69 14.22
CA VAL A 124 11.39 0.14 15.43
C VAL A 124 11.25 1.64 15.10
N ASN A 125 11.69 2.04 13.91
CA ASN A 125 11.51 3.38 13.37
C ASN A 125 10.90 3.27 11.98
N PRO A 126 9.56 3.14 11.87
CA PRO A 126 8.90 2.98 10.58
C PRO A 126 8.93 4.29 9.80
N CYS A 127 9.09 4.20 8.48
CA CYS A 127 9.07 5.40 7.62
C CYS A 127 7.71 6.12 7.65
N LEU A 128 6.62 5.39 7.95
CA LEU A 128 5.30 5.94 8.19
C LEU A 128 4.96 5.83 9.69
N ASN A 129 4.86 6.97 10.37
CA ASN A 129 4.53 7.00 11.80
C ASN A 129 3.02 7.04 12.04
N LEU A 130 2.39 5.87 12.18
CA LEU A 130 0.97 5.74 12.52
C LEU A 130 0.62 6.22 13.94
N TYR A 131 1.62 6.49 14.79
CA TYR A 131 1.44 6.99 16.15
C TYR A 131 1.48 8.52 16.24
N ASN A 132 1.62 9.22 15.10
CA ASN A 132 1.60 10.68 15.07
C ASN A 132 0.19 11.24 15.32
N ARG A 133 -0.05 11.70 16.55
CA ARG A 133 -1.35 12.28 16.96
C ARG A 133 -1.59 13.71 16.47
N GLN A 134 -0.57 14.41 15.98
CA GLN A 134 -0.72 15.75 15.42
C GLN A 134 -1.18 15.72 13.96
N TRP A 135 -1.00 14.58 13.29
CA TRP A 135 -1.47 14.33 11.93
C TRP A 135 -2.13 12.94 11.82
N PRO A 136 -3.31 12.75 12.44
CA PRO A 136 -3.91 11.43 12.55
C PRO A 136 -4.51 10.97 11.21
N VAL A 137 -4.27 9.70 10.86
CA VAL A 137 -4.99 9.01 9.78
C VAL A 137 -6.35 8.57 10.32
N ARG A 138 -7.43 9.10 9.75
CA ARG A 138 -8.80 8.72 10.13
C ARG A 138 -9.27 7.55 9.27
N SER A 139 -9.88 6.56 9.92
CA SER A 139 -10.53 5.41 9.27
C SER A 139 -11.82 5.07 10.02
N THR A 140 -12.53 4.04 9.56
CA THR A 140 -13.68 3.48 10.27
C THR A 140 -13.24 2.93 11.62
N SER A 141 -13.97 3.28 12.69
CA SER A 141 -13.74 2.71 14.02
C SER A 141 -14.58 1.45 14.20
N TYR A 142 -13.98 0.41 14.77
CA TYR A 142 -14.66 -0.83 15.10
C TYR A 142 -14.64 -1.06 16.62
N THR A 143 -15.66 -1.73 17.13
CA THR A 143 -15.82 -2.02 18.56
C THR A 143 -15.36 -3.45 18.88
N ASP A 144 -14.27 -3.92 18.28
CA ASP A 144 -13.73 -5.23 18.62
C ASP A 144 -13.03 -5.20 19.99
N PRO A 145 -12.95 -6.34 20.70
CA PRO A 145 -12.20 -6.41 21.95
C PRO A 145 -10.69 -6.27 21.72
N PRO A 146 -9.90 -5.98 22.77
CA PRO A 146 -8.44 -6.01 22.66
C PRO A 146 -7.89 -7.35 22.16
N ALA A 147 -6.70 -7.31 21.55
CA ALA A 147 -5.98 -8.54 21.19
C ALA A 147 -5.67 -9.39 22.44
N LYS A 148 -5.74 -10.71 22.31
CA LYS A 148 -5.56 -11.65 23.42
C LYS A 148 -4.50 -12.70 23.10
N PHE A 149 -3.58 -12.88 24.04
CA PHE A 149 -2.46 -13.81 23.96
C PHE A 149 -2.60 -14.82 25.10
N THR A 150 -2.52 -16.12 24.80
CA THR A 150 -2.76 -17.18 25.79
C THR A 150 -1.73 -18.28 25.71
N PHE A 151 -1.53 -18.96 26.86
CA PHE A 151 -0.53 -20.00 27.10
C PHE A 151 0.91 -19.47 27.16
N ASP A 152 1.72 -20.08 28.03
CA ASP A 152 3.12 -19.71 28.29
C ASP A 152 4.04 -20.94 28.39
N GLU A 153 3.57 -22.10 27.92
CA GLU A 153 4.33 -23.34 27.89
C GLU A 153 5.31 -23.30 26.71
N GLU A 154 6.49 -23.93 26.84
CA GLU A 154 7.54 -23.89 25.80
C GLU A 154 7.04 -24.34 24.41
N ALA A 155 6.22 -25.40 24.38
CA ALA A 155 5.63 -25.94 23.15
C ALA A 155 4.30 -25.26 22.74
N ARG A 156 3.78 -24.34 23.56
CA ARG A 156 2.47 -23.71 23.38
C ARG A 156 2.47 -22.35 24.05
N ARG A 157 2.92 -21.34 23.32
CA ARG A 157 2.94 -19.94 23.76
C ARG A 157 2.32 -19.04 22.70
N GLY A 158 1.29 -18.30 23.09
CA GLY A 158 0.73 -17.23 22.25
C GLY A 158 1.61 -15.99 22.35
N GLN A 159 2.35 -15.65 21.29
CA GLN A 159 3.25 -14.50 21.31
C GLN A 159 3.41 -13.85 19.94
N ALA A 160 3.67 -12.53 19.93
CA ALA A 160 4.03 -11.76 18.76
C ALA A 160 5.35 -11.02 19.00
N ILE A 161 6.30 -11.09 18.07
CA ILE A 161 7.63 -10.46 18.14
C ILE A 161 7.83 -9.62 16.89
N ASP A 162 8.26 -8.36 17.03
CA ASP A 162 8.46 -7.41 15.93
C ASP A 162 7.28 -7.40 14.94
N SER A 163 6.07 -7.34 15.50
CA SER A 163 4.81 -7.54 14.79
C SER A 163 3.74 -6.58 15.27
N ILE A 164 2.79 -6.27 14.39
CA ILE A 164 1.59 -5.49 14.71
C ILE A 164 0.40 -6.46 14.76
N VAL A 165 -0.41 -6.36 15.83
CA VAL A 165 -1.59 -7.19 16.02
C VAL A 165 -2.79 -6.29 16.30
N SER A 166 -3.73 -6.21 15.35
CA SER A 166 -4.95 -5.43 15.50
C SER A 166 -5.96 -6.07 16.46
N GLU A 167 -6.97 -5.28 16.86
CA GLU A 167 -8.04 -5.71 17.75
C GLU A 167 -8.80 -6.97 17.30
N GLY A 168 -9.41 -7.67 18.26
CA GLY A 168 -10.16 -8.90 18.05
C GLY A 168 -9.32 -10.17 17.85
N SER A 169 -8.03 -10.00 17.55
CA SER A 169 -7.12 -11.11 17.28
C SER A 169 -6.79 -11.94 18.53
N ILE A 170 -6.74 -13.26 18.38
CA ILE A 170 -6.39 -14.20 19.46
C ILE A 170 -5.25 -15.12 19.01
N LEU A 171 -4.13 -15.05 19.73
CA LEU A 171 -2.99 -15.96 19.60
C LEU A 171 -3.07 -17.01 20.71
N SER A 172 -3.47 -18.22 20.33
CA SER A 172 -3.81 -19.31 21.23
C SER A 172 -2.77 -20.42 21.19
N GLY A 173 -1.55 -20.09 21.61
CA GLY A 173 -0.41 -21.01 21.58
C GLY A 173 0.36 -21.02 20.25
N GLY A 174 0.07 -20.07 19.36
CA GLY A 174 0.79 -19.85 18.10
C GLY A 174 1.72 -18.64 18.17
N VAL A 175 2.74 -18.67 17.32
CA VAL A 175 3.83 -17.69 17.30
C VAL A 175 3.74 -16.84 16.03
N VAL A 176 3.76 -15.52 16.22
CA VAL A 176 3.80 -14.53 15.13
C VAL A 176 5.12 -13.77 15.22
N ARG A 177 5.84 -13.66 14.11
CA ARG A 177 7.10 -12.91 14.03
C ARG A 177 7.13 -12.05 12.79
N ASN A 178 7.71 -10.86 12.90
CA ASN A 178 7.98 -10.03 11.73
C ASN A 178 6.76 -9.78 10.83
N SER A 179 5.54 -9.73 11.41
CA SER A 179 4.28 -9.81 10.65
C SER A 179 3.29 -8.72 11.04
N VAL A 180 2.32 -8.48 10.16
CA VAL A 180 1.20 -7.57 10.42
C VAL A 180 -0.11 -8.36 10.34
N LEU A 181 -0.86 -8.36 11.44
CA LEU A 181 -2.15 -9.03 11.54
C LEU A 181 -3.26 -7.99 11.61
N GLY A 182 -4.18 -8.08 10.66
CA GLY A 182 -5.47 -7.39 10.68
C GLY A 182 -6.36 -7.86 11.81
N ARG A 183 -7.61 -7.40 11.78
CA ARG A 183 -8.57 -7.59 12.87
C ARG A 183 -9.04 -9.04 12.95
N ASN A 184 -9.44 -9.48 14.15
CA ASN A 184 -10.14 -10.75 14.35
C ASN A 184 -9.41 -12.01 13.86
N CYS A 185 -8.07 -11.97 13.76
CA CYS A 185 -7.30 -13.14 13.36
C CYS A 185 -7.27 -14.19 14.48
N ARG A 186 -7.17 -15.47 14.11
CA ARG A 186 -6.99 -16.60 15.03
C ARG A 186 -5.70 -17.31 14.67
N VAL A 187 -4.79 -17.47 15.63
CA VAL A 187 -3.55 -18.23 15.45
C VAL A 187 -3.52 -19.37 16.46
N HIS A 188 -3.70 -20.60 15.98
CA HIS A 188 -3.86 -21.77 16.84
C HIS A 188 -2.54 -22.36 17.33
N ALA A 189 -2.65 -23.29 18.28
CA ALA A 189 -1.51 -23.90 18.95
C ALA A 189 -0.49 -24.51 17.97
N GLY A 190 0.77 -24.18 18.16
CA GLY A 190 1.90 -24.65 17.34
C GLY A 190 2.00 -24.01 15.97
N ALA A 191 1.06 -23.14 15.58
CA ALA A 191 1.17 -22.41 14.32
C ALA A 191 2.32 -21.38 14.39
N LEU A 192 2.95 -21.14 13.25
CA LEU A 192 4.05 -20.19 13.08
C LEU A 192 3.76 -19.30 11.88
N VAL A 193 3.68 -17.99 12.11
CA VAL A 193 3.51 -16.97 11.07
C VAL A 193 4.74 -16.06 11.09
N GLU A 194 5.48 -16.02 9.99
CA GLU A 194 6.72 -15.24 9.86
C GLU A 194 6.64 -14.34 8.63
N GLU A 195 7.07 -13.09 8.74
CA GLU A 195 7.23 -12.20 7.58
C GLU A 195 5.97 -12.18 6.71
N SER A 196 4.79 -11.97 7.30
CA SER A 196 3.53 -12.13 6.58
C SER A 196 2.54 -11.01 6.91
N VAL A 197 1.67 -10.73 5.94
CA VAL A 197 0.56 -9.79 6.07
C VAL A 197 -0.73 -10.61 6.06
N LEU A 198 -1.42 -10.63 7.20
CA LEU A 198 -2.72 -11.29 7.35
C LEU A 198 -3.79 -10.22 7.36
N LEU A 199 -4.73 -10.28 6.41
CA LEU A 199 -5.91 -9.41 6.42
C LEU A 199 -6.94 -9.92 7.45
N ASP A 200 -8.03 -9.18 7.61
CA ASP A 200 -9.03 -9.42 8.64
C ASP A 200 -9.62 -10.85 8.60
N ASN A 201 -9.95 -11.38 9.78
CA ASN A 201 -10.65 -12.65 10.00
C ASN A 201 -9.90 -13.91 9.51
N CYS A 202 -8.57 -13.84 9.31
CA CYS A 202 -7.78 -15.03 9.00
C CYS A 202 -7.78 -16.02 10.17
N ASP A 203 -7.78 -17.32 9.84
CA ASP A 203 -7.73 -18.40 10.83
C ASP A 203 -6.62 -19.39 10.48
N ILE A 204 -5.61 -19.43 11.33
CA ILE A 204 -4.37 -20.17 11.10
C ILE A 204 -4.41 -21.44 11.93
N GLY A 205 -4.70 -22.56 11.25
CA GLY A 205 -4.81 -23.90 11.81
C GLY A 205 -3.61 -24.33 12.65
N ARG A 206 -3.83 -25.31 13.53
CA ARG A 206 -2.78 -25.82 14.43
C ARG A 206 -1.57 -26.27 13.63
N ARG A 207 -0.36 -26.01 14.14
CA ARG A 207 0.92 -26.42 13.54
C ARG A 207 1.15 -25.94 12.10
N ALA A 208 0.28 -25.09 11.55
CA ALA A 208 0.47 -24.50 10.24
C ALA A 208 1.70 -23.57 10.26
N LYS A 209 2.43 -23.53 9.16
CA LYS A 209 3.61 -22.68 8.99
C LYS A 209 3.41 -21.78 7.80
N ILE A 210 3.54 -20.48 8.01
CA ILE A 210 3.33 -19.46 6.99
C ILE A 210 4.56 -18.54 7.01
N ARG A 211 5.14 -18.31 5.84
CA ARG A 211 6.28 -17.40 5.66
C ARG A 211 6.12 -16.57 4.39
N ARG A 212 6.50 -15.28 4.41
CA ARG A 212 6.51 -14.41 3.21
C ARG A 212 5.21 -14.49 2.41
N ALA A 213 4.08 -14.32 3.10
CA ALA A 213 2.78 -14.45 2.49
C ALA A 213 1.86 -13.25 2.75
N ILE A 214 0.98 -12.98 1.79
CA ILE A 214 -0.21 -12.15 1.96
C ILE A 214 -1.42 -13.09 2.02
N LEU A 215 -2.13 -13.09 3.14
CA LEU A 215 -3.38 -13.82 3.29
C LEU A 215 -4.54 -12.82 3.22
N ASP A 216 -5.39 -12.95 2.20
CA ASP A 216 -6.57 -12.11 2.06
C ASP A 216 -7.61 -12.41 3.16
N LYS A 217 -8.65 -11.58 3.24
CA LYS A 217 -9.68 -11.64 4.27
C LYS A 217 -10.31 -13.02 4.32
N ASN A 218 -10.64 -13.45 5.54
CA ASN A 218 -11.35 -14.71 5.80
C ASN A 218 -10.61 -15.99 5.37
N VAL A 219 -9.32 -15.94 5.02
CA VAL A 219 -8.53 -17.13 4.69
C VAL A 219 -8.50 -18.08 5.90
N ARG A 220 -8.79 -19.36 5.64
CA ARG A 220 -8.73 -20.45 6.62
C ARG A 220 -7.58 -21.38 6.21
N VAL A 221 -6.48 -21.31 6.94
CA VAL A 221 -5.33 -22.18 6.70
C VAL A 221 -5.54 -23.50 7.45
N PRO A 222 -5.52 -24.66 6.77
CA PRO A 222 -5.69 -25.95 7.42
C PRO A 222 -4.60 -26.25 8.46
N GLU A 223 -4.92 -27.17 9.37
CA GLU A 223 -3.92 -27.75 10.28
C GLU A 223 -2.77 -28.40 9.49
N ASP A 224 -1.55 -28.24 10.00
CA ASP A 224 -0.29 -28.73 9.40
C ASP A 224 0.08 -28.16 8.01
N ALA A 225 -0.71 -27.23 7.45
CA ALA A 225 -0.40 -26.61 6.17
C ALA A 225 0.92 -25.82 6.22
N CYS A 226 1.67 -25.84 5.13
CA CYS A 226 2.93 -25.10 4.98
C CYS A 226 2.85 -24.19 3.74
N ILE A 227 2.98 -22.88 3.92
CA ILE A 227 2.88 -21.86 2.89
C ILE A 227 4.15 -21.00 2.91
N GLY A 228 4.80 -20.80 1.77
CA GLY A 228 6.01 -19.98 1.64
C GLY A 228 7.31 -20.69 2.02
N TYR A 229 7.27 -22.03 2.10
CA TYR A 229 8.45 -22.87 2.34
C TYR A 229 8.88 -23.67 1.09
N ASP A 230 7.96 -23.90 0.15
CA ASP A 230 8.21 -24.55 -1.13
C ASP A 230 7.47 -23.77 -2.23
N LEU A 231 8.18 -22.81 -2.85
CA LEU A 231 7.58 -21.94 -3.85
C LEU A 231 7.19 -22.68 -5.15
N GLU A 232 7.74 -23.86 -5.43
CA GLU A 232 7.33 -24.66 -6.58
C GLU A 232 5.99 -25.36 -6.30
N HIS A 233 5.79 -25.81 -5.06
CA HIS A 233 4.51 -26.31 -4.59
C HIS A 233 3.47 -25.20 -4.49
N ASP A 234 3.81 -24.07 -3.87
CA ASP A 234 2.91 -22.94 -3.63
C ASP A 234 2.33 -22.40 -4.95
N ARG A 235 3.15 -22.30 -6.01
CA ARG A 235 2.72 -21.87 -7.35
C ARG A 235 1.63 -22.73 -7.99
N ARG A 236 1.43 -23.95 -7.50
CA ARG A 236 0.37 -24.84 -8.02
C ARG A 236 -1.01 -24.47 -7.48
N PHE A 237 -1.07 -23.75 -6.36
CA PHE A 237 -2.30 -23.46 -5.63
C PHE A 237 -2.54 -21.97 -5.43
N HIS A 238 -1.48 -21.17 -5.46
CA HIS A 238 -1.49 -19.75 -5.10
C HIS A 238 -0.73 -18.93 -6.12
N HIS A 239 -1.05 -17.64 -6.16
CA HIS A 239 -0.22 -16.68 -6.87
C HIS A 239 1.08 -16.50 -6.09
N VAL A 240 2.23 -16.55 -6.77
CA VAL A 240 3.54 -16.28 -6.18
C VAL A 240 4.24 -15.23 -7.03
N THR A 241 4.59 -14.11 -6.42
CA THR A 241 5.28 -13.02 -7.12
C THR A 241 6.69 -13.45 -7.54
N GLU A 242 7.31 -12.70 -8.45
CA GLU A 242 8.70 -12.99 -8.88
C GLU A 242 9.69 -12.95 -7.73
N SER A 243 9.49 -12.06 -6.75
CA SER A 243 10.34 -12.01 -5.55
C SER A 243 10.13 -13.21 -4.63
N GLY A 244 9.00 -13.91 -4.73
CA GLY A 244 8.65 -15.07 -3.91
C GLY A 244 7.64 -14.81 -2.79
N ILE A 245 6.81 -13.77 -2.90
CA ILE A 245 5.69 -13.55 -1.96
C ILE A 245 4.51 -14.42 -2.38
N VAL A 246 4.00 -15.25 -1.47
CA VAL A 246 2.83 -16.11 -1.72
C VAL A 246 1.55 -15.34 -1.40
N VAL A 247 0.58 -15.32 -2.31
CA VAL A 247 -0.71 -14.65 -2.11
C VAL A 247 -1.82 -15.69 -2.09
N VAL A 248 -2.47 -15.80 -0.93
CA VAL A 248 -3.57 -16.73 -0.69
C VAL A 248 -4.88 -15.96 -0.77
N GLU A 249 -5.69 -16.29 -1.77
CA GLU A 249 -6.99 -15.68 -1.98
C GLU A 249 -7.99 -16.06 -0.88
N GLY A 250 -8.79 -15.08 -0.47
CA GLY A 250 -9.79 -15.21 0.56
C GLY A 250 -11.18 -15.48 -0.02
N ASN A 251 -12.07 -15.95 0.85
CA ASN A 251 -13.48 -16.00 0.49
C ASN A 251 -14.06 -14.60 0.56
N ARG A 252 -14.66 -14.13 -0.54
CA ARG A 252 -15.46 -12.90 -0.52
C ARG A 252 -16.54 -13.03 0.56
N THR A 253 -16.63 -12.03 1.43
CA THR A 253 -17.78 -11.92 2.33
C THR A 253 -19.03 -11.78 1.45
N PRO A 254 -20.01 -12.70 1.51
CA PRO A 254 -21.29 -12.48 0.84
C PRO A 254 -21.98 -11.34 1.56
N VAL A 255 -21.93 -10.15 0.97
CA VAL A 255 -22.86 -9.09 1.33
C VAL A 255 -24.12 -9.40 0.54
N GLU A 256 -25.18 -9.83 1.21
CA GLU A 256 -26.51 -9.80 0.59
C GLU A 256 -26.78 -8.35 0.20
N ILE A 257 -26.77 -8.06 -1.10
CA ILE A 257 -27.26 -6.80 -1.61
C ILE A 257 -28.75 -6.85 -1.34
N GLY A 258 -29.22 -6.09 -0.36
CA GLY A 258 -30.64 -5.95 -0.13
C GLY A 258 -31.28 -5.39 -1.40
N ASP A 259 -32.08 -6.19 -2.08
CA ASP A 259 -32.92 -5.70 -3.16
C ASP A 259 -33.91 -4.71 -2.53
N LEU A 260 -33.85 -3.45 -2.96
CA LEU A 260 -34.97 -2.53 -2.77
C LEU A 260 -36.11 -3.05 -3.66
N ALA A 261 -36.93 -3.95 -3.11
CA ALA A 261 -38.23 -4.24 -3.68
C ALA A 261 -39.05 -2.94 -3.64
N VAL A 262 -39.33 -2.40 -4.83
CA VAL A 262 -40.30 -1.32 -5.04
C VAL A 262 -41.70 -1.91 -5.04
#